data_AF-R1DAC7-F1
#
_entry.id   AF-R1DAC7-F1
#
_cell.length_a   1.000
_cell.length_b   1.000
_cell.length_c   1.000
_cell.angle_alpha   90.00
_cell.angle_beta   90.00
_cell.angle_gamma   90.00
#
_symmetry.space_group_name_H-M   'P 1'
#
loop_
_entity.id
_entity.type
_entity.pdbx_description
1 polymer ?
#
loop_
_entity_poly.entity_id
_entity_poly.type
_entity_poly.pdbx_seq_one_letter_code
_entity_poly.pdbx_strand_id
1 'polypeptide(L)'
;MPSTRALVVGSGIAGLTTARALQRRGLDVVVAAREWSARGLWMPFHAEPADAVARWASVTLSCLLEEQRSSAALGAFIESLPATELFRAEAPPPPPPWASDPRLVFEACS
;
A
#
# COMPACT_ATOMS: atom_id res chain seq x y z
N MET A 1 16.90 -29.46 3.34
CA MET A 1 15.56 -29.16 3.88
C MET A 1 14.68 -28.80 2.68
N PRO A 2 13.53 -29.45 2.44
CA PRO A 2 12.64 -29.03 1.36
C PRO A 2 12.19 -27.58 1.64
N SER A 3 12.33 -26.69 0.66
CA SER A 3 11.83 -25.33 0.77
C SER A 3 10.30 -25.36 0.77
N THR A 4 9.68 -24.71 1.75
CA THR A 4 8.22 -24.54 1.78
C THR A 4 7.78 -23.79 0.51
N ARG A 5 6.86 -24.38 -0.25
CA ARG A 5 6.32 -23.78 -1.48
C ARG A 5 5.00 -23.05 -1.20
N ALA A 6 4.77 -21.93 -1.85
CA ALA A 6 3.52 -21.17 -1.77
C ALA A 6 2.99 -20.82 -3.17
N LEU A 7 1.68 -20.98 -3.37
CA LEU A 7 0.98 -20.45 -4.54
C LEU A 7 0.22 -19.18 -4.13
N VAL A 8 0.48 -18.07 -4.82
CA VAL A 8 -0.28 -16.83 -4.70
C VAL A 8 -1.20 -16.70 -5.90
N VAL A 9 -2.50 -16.55 -5.65
CA VAL A 9 -3.51 -16.38 -6.71
C VAL A 9 -3.83 -14.89 -6.85
N GLY A 10 -3.59 -14.36 -8.04
CA GLY A 10 -3.78 -12.95 -8.40
C GLY A 10 -2.47 -12.18 -8.45
N SER A 11 -2.31 -11.34 -9.48
CA SER A 11 -1.14 -10.48 -9.67
C SER A 11 -1.39 -9.02 -9.29
N GLY A 12 -2.49 -8.72 -8.60
CA GLY A 12 -2.79 -7.38 -8.10
C GLY A 12 -1.74 -6.90 -7.09
N ILE A 13 -1.87 -5.65 -6.62
CA ILE A 13 -0.95 -5.10 -5.60
C ILE A 13 -0.88 -6.00 -4.36
N ALA A 14 -2.02 -6.51 -3.89
CA ALA A 14 -2.07 -7.46 -2.77
C ALA A 14 -1.34 -8.78 -3.08
N GLY A 15 -1.51 -9.31 -4.30
CA GLY A 15 -0.89 -10.56 -4.73
C GLY A 15 0.63 -10.44 -4.84
N LEU A 16 1.14 -9.46 -5.59
CA LEU A 16 2.59 -9.31 -5.78
C LEU A 16 3.32 -8.87 -4.51
N THR A 17 2.73 -8.00 -3.68
CA THR A 17 3.34 -7.65 -2.38
C THR A 17 3.38 -8.85 -1.44
N THR A 18 2.33 -9.67 -1.43
CA THR A 18 2.31 -10.94 -0.67
C THR A 18 3.37 -11.91 -1.19
N ALA A 19 3.44 -12.11 -2.50
CA ALA A 19 4.43 -13.01 -3.12
C ALA A 19 5.87 -12.57 -2.77
N ARG A 20 6.17 -11.28 -2.85
CA ARG A 20 7.46 -10.71 -2.45
C ARG A 20 7.75 -10.90 -0.97
N ALA A 21 6.77 -10.70 -0.09
CA ALA A 21 6.91 -10.91 1.34
C ALA A 21 7.20 -12.37 1.69
N LEU A 22 6.52 -13.32 1.04
CA LEU A 22 6.76 -14.76 1.19
C LEU A 22 8.15 -15.16 0.67
N GLN A 23 8.56 -14.62 -0.48
CA GLN A 23 9.89 -14.86 -1.04
C GLN A 23 11.00 -14.34 -0.12
N ARG A 24 10.84 -13.14 0.47
CA ARG A 24 11.78 -12.59 1.48
C ARG A 24 11.88 -13.44 2.74
N ARG A 25 10.87 -14.28 3.04
CA ARG A 25 10.88 -15.27 4.13
C ARG A 25 11.50 -16.61 3.74
N GLY A 26 12.02 -16.75 2.51
CA GLY A 26 12.71 -17.95 2.04
C GLY A 26 11.80 -19.03 1.44
N LEU A 27 10.54 -18.70 1.11
CA LEU A 27 9.64 -19.63 0.44
C LEU A 27 9.88 -19.65 -1.07
N ASP A 28 9.63 -20.80 -1.70
CA ASP A 28 9.52 -20.91 -3.17
C ASP A 28 8.10 -20.50 -3.60
N VAL A 29 7.98 -19.37 -4.28
CA VAL A 29 6.68 -18.73 -4.55
C VAL A 29 6.35 -18.80 -6.03
N VAL A 30 5.16 -19.33 -6.33
CA VAL A 30 4.56 -19.28 -7.67
C VAL A 30 3.38 -18.31 -7.64
N VAL A 31 3.28 -17.41 -8.61
CA VAL A 31 2.12 -16.53 -8.79
C VAL A 31 1.30 -17.03 -9.96
N ALA A 32 0.03 -17.33 -9.74
CA ALA A 32 -0.93 -17.65 -10.79
C ALA A 32 -1.95 -16.53 -10.92
N ALA A 33 -2.11 -15.98 -12.13
CA ALA A 33 -3.09 -14.93 -12.39
C ALA A 33 -3.69 -15.11 -13.78
N ARG A 34 -4.97 -14.74 -13.95
CA ARG A 34 -5.62 -14.68 -15.26
C ARG A 34 -5.02 -13.56 -16.12
N GLU A 35 -4.73 -12.44 -15.49
CA GLU A 35 -4.18 -11.22 -16.10
C GLU A 35 -3.10 -10.66 -15.19
N TRP A 36 -2.11 -9.97 -15.77
CA TRP A 36 -1.01 -9.34 -15.06
C TRP A 36 -1.25 -7.83 -14.93
N SER A 37 -1.57 -7.37 -13.72
CA SER A 37 -1.73 -5.95 -13.42
C SER A 37 -1.47 -5.68 -11.94
N ALA A 38 -0.50 -4.81 -11.64
CA ALA A 38 -0.24 -4.31 -10.29
C ALA A 38 -0.25 -2.78 -10.31
N ARG A 39 -1.46 -2.22 -10.37
CA ARG A 39 -1.70 -0.78 -10.30
C ARG A 39 -2.77 -0.52 -9.26
N GLY A 40 -2.68 0.61 -8.58
CA GLY A 40 -3.66 1.00 -7.59
C GLY A 40 -3.32 2.34 -6.97
N LEU A 41 -4.32 2.94 -6.36
CA LEU A 41 -4.18 4.13 -5.54
C LEU A 41 -4.29 3.70 -4.09
N TRP A 42 -3.29 4.07 -3.28
CA TRP A 42 -3.32 3.81 -1.86
C TRP A 42 -4.06 4.95 -1.15
N MET A 43 -5.33 4.70 -0.84
CA MET A 43 -6.23 5.62 -0.13
C MET A 43 -7.07 4.79 0.84
N PRO A 44 -6.55 4.44 2.03
CA PRO A 44 -7.24 3.56 2.97
C PRO A 44 -8.35 4.27 3.75
N PHE A 45 -8.84 5.41 3.25
CA PHE A 45 -9.99 6.11 3.80
C PHE A 45 -11.23 5.21 3.68
N HIS A 46 -12.08 5.22 4.71
CA HIS A 46 -13.38 4.52 4.72
C HIS A 46 -13.32 2.98 4.65
N ALA A 47 -12.16 2.37 4.93
CA ALA A 47 -12.04 0.92 5.04
C ALA A 47 -12.21 0.46 6.51
N GLU A 48 -12.89 -0.68 6.69
CA GLU A 48 -13.14 -1.30 7.99
C GLU A 48 -12.44 -2.66 8.14
N PRO A 49 -12.14 -3.11 9.38
CA PRO A 49 -12.36 -2.41 10.65
C PRO A 49 -11.29 -1.32 10.89
N ALA A 50 -11.73 -0.16 11.36
CA ALA A 50 -10.94 1.07 11.41
C ALA A 50 -9.58 0.91 12.12
N ASP A 51 -9.55 0.25 13.28
CA ASP A 51 -8.31 0.07 14.05
C ASP A 51 -7.28 -0.82 13.33
N ALA A 52 -7.75 -1.90 12.68
CA ALA A 52 -6.86 -2.78 11.93
C ALA A 52 -6.35 -2.08 10.67
N VAL A 53 -7.24 -1.37 9.97
CA VAL A 53 -6.91 -0.60 8.78
C VAL A 53 -5.91 0.50 9.12
N ALA A 54 -6.10 1.24 10.20
CA ALA A 54 -5.17 2.28 10.63
C ALA A 54 -3.77 1.70 10.89
N ARG A 55 -3.68 0.58 11.61
CA ARG A 55 -2.41 -0.10 11.87
C ARG A 55 -1.73 -0.58 10.58
N TRP A 56 -2.48 -1.23 9.69
CA TRP A 56 -1.92 -1.70 8.42
C TRP A 56 -1.52 -0.53 7.53
N ALA A 57 -2.31 0.53 7.49
CA ALA A 57 -2.03 1.73 6.71
C ALA A 57 -0.71 2.39 7.13
N SER A 58 -0.44 2.55 8.44
CA SER A 58 0.84 3.09 8.92
C SER A 58 2.04 2.25 8.45
N VAL A 59 1.93 0.91 8.52
CA VAL A 59 2.98 0.00 8.06
C VAL A 59 3.15 0.07 6.55
N THR A 60 2.04 0.03 5.80
CA THR A 60 2.05 0.10 4.34
C THR A 60 2.65 1.42 3.85
N LEU A 61 2.27 2.56 4.43
CA LEU A 61 2.84 3.87 4.10
C LEU A 61 4.37 3.86 4.26
N SER A 62 4.87 3.33 5.38
CA SER A 62 6.32 3.26 5.63
C SER A 62 7.03 2.42 4.56
N CYS A 63 6.48 1.25 4.21
CA CYS A 63 7.03 0.41 3.16
C CYS A 63 7.01 1.10 1.78
N LEU A 64 5.91 1.79 1.44
CA LEU A 64 5.79 2.50 0.16
C LEU A 64 6.81 3.64 0.05
N LEU A 65 6.98 4.43 1.11
CA LEU A 65 7.96 5.52 1.15
C LEU A 65 9.42 5.03 1.18
N GLU A 66 9.69 3.84 1.72
CA GLU A 66 10.99 3.18 1.61
C GLU A 66 11.26 2.71 0.18
N GLU A 67 10.33 1.99 -0.42
CA GLU A 67 10.49 1.48 -1.79
C GLU A 67 10.57 2.62 -2.81
N GLN A 68 9.81 3.71 -2.62
CA GLN A 68 9.92 4.94 -3.43
C GLN A 68 11.34 5.53 -3.38
N ARG A 69 12.02 5.50 -2.23
CA ARG A 69 13.42 5.94 -2.09
C ARG A 69 14.41 4.97 -2.74
N SER A 70 14.17 3.67 -2.67
CA SER A 70 15.07 2.64 -3.20
C SER A 70 14.93 2.40 -4.72
N SER A 71 13.80 2.77 -5.34
CA SER A 71 13.49 2.47 -6.76
C SER A 71 14.12 3.41 -7.79
N ALA A 72 14.97 4.36 -7.41
CA ALA A 72 15.55 5.35 -8.33
C ALA A 72 16.33 4.74 -9.52
N ALA A 73 16.75 3.47 -9.46
CA ALA A 73 17.56 2.80 -10.49
C ALA A 73 16.76 1.98 -11.53
N LEU A 74 15.46 1.71 -11.34
CA LEU A 74 14.68 0.77 -12.18
C LEU A 74 13.36 1.36 -12.72
N GLY A 75 13.16 2.67 -12.58
CA GLY A 75 11.89 3.35 -12.81
C GLY A 75 11.08 3.48 -11.51
N ALA A 76 10.40 4.61 -11.33
CA ALA A 76 9.58 4.84 -10.15
C ALA A 76 8.29 4.00 -10.23
N PHE A 77 8.22 2.89 -9.50
CA PHE A 77 7.01 2.05 -9.41
C PHE A 77 5.98 2.58 -8.41
N ILE A 78 6.39 3.54 -7.58
CA ILE A 78 5.57 4.20 -6.57
C ILE A 78 5.78 5.69 -6.74
N GLU A 79 4.68 6.41 -6.92
CA GLU A 79 4.66 7.86 -7.09
C GLU A 79 3.67 8.46 -6.08
N SER A 80 4.05 9.60 -5.50
CA SER A 80 3.16 10.42 -4.70
C SER A 80 2.51 11.46 -5.60
N LEU A 81 1.18 11.44 -5.68
CA LEU A 81 0.40 12.40 -6.46
C LEU A 81 -0.40 13.29 -5.52
N PRO A 82 -0.52 14.60 -5.81
CA PRO A 82 -1.49 15.45 -5.11
C PRO A 82 -2.90 14.91 -5.28
N ALA A 83 -3.68 14.88 -4.20
CA ALA A 83 -5.06 14.43 -4.21
C ALA A 83 -5.93 15.38 -3.37
N THR A 84 -7.14 15.65 -3.86
CA THR A 84 -8.15 16.44 -3.15
C THR A 84 -9.31 15.51 -2.77
N GLU A 85 -9.60 15.40 -1.48
CA GLU A 85 -10.79 14.70 -0.98
C GLU A 85 -11.89 15.72 -0.70
N LEU A 86 -13.09 15.48 -1.24
CA LEU A 86 -14.25 16.33 -1.05
C LEU A 86 -15.22 15.66 -0.07
N PHE A 87 -15.55 16.39 0.99
CA PHE A 87 -16.50 15.93 2.01
C PHE A 87 -17.86 16.59 1.80
N ARG A 88 -18.93 15.84 2.06
CA ARG A 88 -20.29 16.39 2.06
C ARG A 88 -20.59 17.22 3.31
N ALA A 89 -19.90 16.96 4.42
CA ALA A 89 -20.10 17.64 5.70
C ALA A 89 -19.45 19.04 5.71
N GLU A 90 -19.95 19.92 6.58
CA GLU A 90 -19.37 21.27 6.81
C GLU A 90 -17.91 21.22 7.29
N ALA A 91 -17.49 20.11 7.91
CA ALA A 91 -16.12 19.88 8.34
C ALA A 91 -15.66 18.45 8.01
N PRO A 92 -14.38 18.24 7.64
CA PRO A 92 -13.84 16.91 7.43
C PRO A 92 -13.78 16.12 8.75
N PRO A 93 -13.90 14.78 8.70
CA PRO A 93 -13.66 13.93 9.86
C PRO A 93 -12.20 14.10 10.34
N PRO A 94 -11.90 13.79 11.62
CA PRO A 94 -10.53 13.80 12.09
C PRO A 94 -9.68 12.84 11.26
N PRO A 95 -8.44 13.22 10.91
CA PRO A 95 -7.58 12.38 10.09
C PRO A 95 -7.24 11.08 10.84
N PRO A 96 -7.14 9.95 10.13
CA PRO A 96 -6.72 8.70 10.75
C PRO A 96 -5.26 8.79 11.24
N PRO A 97 -4.84 7.99 12.25
CA PRO A 97 -3.51 8.13 12.85
C PRO A 97 -2.31 8.06 11.89
N TRP A 98 -2.43 7.30 10.79
CA TRP A 98 -1.38 7.19 9.79
C TRP A 98 -1.16 8.49 8.99
N ALA A 99 -2.17 9.38 8.93
CA ALA A 99 -2.09 10.65 8.22
C ALA A 99 -1.29 11.72 8.99
N SER A 100 -0.93 11.46 10.24
CA SER A 100 -0.03 12.34 11.02
C SER A 100 1.46 12.12 10.70
N ASP A 101 1.81 11.25 9.74
CA ASP A 101 3.19 11.05 9.32
C ASP A 101 3.78 12.35 8.74
N PRO A 102 4.92 12.86 9.23
CA PRO A 102 5.48 14.15 8.82
C PRO A 102 5.96 14.18 7.36
N ARG A 103 6.03 13.02 6.70
CA ARG A 103 6.36 12.90 5.27
C ARG A 103 5.15 13.17 4.37
N LEU A 104 3.95 13.22 4.95
CA LEU A 104 2.71 13.58 4.25
C LEU A 104 2.42 15.07 4.45
N VAL A 105 1.87 15.69 3.41
CA VAL A 105 1.41 17.08 3.45
C VAL A 105 -0.10 17.07 3.21
N PHE A 106 -0.85 17.59 4.18
CA PHE A 106 -2.30 17.78 4.07
C PHE A 106 -2.59 19.28 4.19
N GLU A 107 -3.31 19.80 3.21
CA GLU A 107 -3.76 21.19 3.18
C GLU A 107 -5.28 21.22 3.18
N ALA A 108 -5.87 22.06 4.03
CA ALA A 108 -7.29 22.33 4.00
C ALA A 108 -7.57 23.39 2.91
N CYS A 109 -8.34 23.03 1.90
CA CYS A 109 -8.83 23.97 0.91
C CYS A 109 -10.18 24.54 1.40
N SER A 110 -10.22 25.85 1.64
CA SER A 110 -11.43 26.61 1.99
C SER A 110 -12.06 27.28 0.78
#